data_AF-A0A7C2BBX7-F1
#
_entry.id   AF-A0A7C2BBX7-F1
#
_cell.length_a   1.000
_cell.length_b   1.000
_cell.length_c   1.000
_cell.angle_alpha   90.00
_cell.angle_beta   90.00
_cell.angle_gamma   90.00
#
_symmetry.space_group_name_H-M   'P 1'
#
loop_
_entity.id
_entity.type
_entity.pdbx_description
1 polymer ?
#
loop_
_entity_poly.entity_id
_entity_poly.type
_entity_poly.pdbx_seq_one_letter_code
_entity_poly.pdbx_strand_id
1 'polypeptide(L)'
;MFSFIGKILKFAIATSFLVGIAGVAAFATLGPGRTHAVLGEMQTSLLEAVDDNIDDPAALRAQIREMEKEYPERIAQVRSDLAEVQSEIAALDREVAVSERVVALADQDLDRLQDQLAMQLPEDGARLVARGVITLDGHTYTPARAKVRLNQVRATRIAYANRAADARHDRGYLVKQQERLEDLLVKLEAERSEFQTQALALGRQIDSIARNDRLIQLLDRRNRTIDECSRYDSVSIDQITGRLAQVKSRQEAELELLSSQDNQADYEDLARMQLATENLEAQHEGNLALDQGGRSDL
;
A
#
# COMPACT_ATOMS: atom_id res chain seq x y z
N MET A 1 -34.45 31.80 -28.05
CA MET A 1 -33.52 32.10 -26.93
C MET A 1 -33.70 31.09 -25.78
N PHE A 2 -33.82 29.79 -26.09
CA PHE A 2 -34.09 28.70 -25.12
C PHE A 2 -33.25 27.44 -25.42
N SER A 3 -31.95 27.61 -25.69
CA SER A 3 -31.05 26.47 -25.97
C SER A 3 -29.87 26.35 -25.01
N PHE A 4 -29.69 27.27 -24.06
CA PHE A 4 -28.56 27.22 -23.12
C PHE A 4 -28.90 26.54 -21.78
N ILE A 5 -30.16 26.56 -21.35
CA ILE A 5 -30.61 25.90 -20.11
C ILE A 5 -30.63 24.37 -20.24
N GLY A 6 -30.72 23.83 -21.45
CA GLY A 6 -30.70 22.38 -21.71
C GLY A 6 -29.33 21.70 -21.58
N LYS A 7 -28.23 22.46 -21.47
CA LYS A 7 -26.87 21.90 -21.32
C LYS A 7 -26.40 21.82 -19.87
N ILE A 8 -27.03 22.58 -18.96
CA ILE A 8 -26.68 22.59 -17.53
C ILE A 8 -27.16 21.30 -16.84
N LEU A 9 -28.18 20.62 -17.39
CA LEU A 9 -28.73 19.38 -16.82
C LEU A 9 -27.91 18.10 -17.13
N LYS A 10 -26.84 18.18 -17.94
CA LYS A 10 -25.95 17.04 -18.19
C LYS A 10 -24.73 16.96 -17.24
N PHE A 11 -24.56 17.93 -16.34
CA PHE A 11 -23.41 17.97 -15.41
C PHE A 11 -23.66 17.32 -14.03
N ALA A 12 -24.66 16.45 -13.93
CA ALA A 12 -24.93 15.64 -12.73
C ALA A 12 -24.37 14.20 -12.80
N ILE A 13 -23.48 13.88 -13.76
CA ILE A 13 -22.99 12.50 -13.99
C ILE A 13 -21.50 12.31 -13.64
N ALA A 14 -20.78 13.35 -13.22
CA ALA A 14 -19.42 13.20 -12.69
C ALA A 14 -19.38 12.97 -11.17
N THR A 15 -20.47 12.46 -10.59
CA THR A 15 -20.58 12.18 -9.15
C THR A 15 -21.02 10.75 -8.82
N SER A 16 -21.21 9.87 -9.81
CA SER A 16 -21.76 8.52 -9.57
C SER A 16 -21.10 7.36 -10.32
N PHE A 17 -19.85 7.49 -10.78
CA PHE A 17 -19.11 6.36 -11.37
C PHE A 17 -17.74 6.17 -10.70
N LEU A 18 -17.78 5.84 -9.41
CA LEU A 18 -16.64 5.23 -8.69
C LEU A 18 -17.19 4.11 -7.81
N VAL A 19 -17.70 3.06 -8.47
CA VAL A 19 -17.99 1.76 -7.85
C VAL A 19 -17.32 0.69 -8.70
N GLY A 20 -16.28 0.10 -8.14
CA GLY A 20 -15.56 -1.08 -8.65
C GLY A 20 -14.07 -0.76 -8.86
N ILE A 21 -13.12 -1.25 -8.07
CA ILE A 21 -13.12 -2.31 -7.03
C ILE A 21 -12.21 -1.80 -5.88
N ALA A 22 -12.75 -1.83 -4.66
CA ALA A 22 -12.17 -1.40 -3.36
C ALA A 22 -11.98 0.12 -3.12
N GLY A 23 -12.82 0.71 -2.25
CA GLY A 23 -12.46 1.91 -1.46
C GLY A 23 -13.00 3.28 -1.90
N VAL A 24 -14.29 3.51 -1.63
CA VAL A 24 -14.96 4.79 -1.29
C VAL A 24 -15.17 5.89 -2.35
N ALA A 25 -16.44 5.95 -2.76
CA ALA A 25 -17.19 7.16 -3.06
C ALA A 25 -17.41 8.03 -1.79
N ALA A 26 -16.83 9.23 -1.73
CA ALA A 26 -17.29 10.30 -0.81
C ALA A 26 -16.73 11.71 -1.13
N PHE A 27 -16.61 12.12 -2.39
CA PHE A 27 -16.12 13.49 -2.70
C PHE A 27 -17.20 14.59 -2.66
N ALA A 28 -18.48 14.23 -2.53
CA ALA A 28 -19.57 15.20 -2.70
C ALA A 28 -19.96 15.98 -1.43
N THR A 29 -19.50 15.60 -0.24
CA THR A 29 -20.01 16.20 1.01
C THR A 29 -19.00 16.17 2.15
N LEU A 30 -17.95 17.00 2.21
CA LEU A 30 -17.25 17.22 3.50
C LEU A 30 -16.42 18.51 3.54
N GLY A 31 -16.67 19.30 4.59
CA GLY A 31 -15.94 20.53 4.94
C GLY A 31 -14.54 20.29 5.54
N PRO A 32 -13.87 21.36 6.02
CA PRO A 32 -12.41 21.46 6.19
C PRO A 32 -11.78 20.66 7.35
N GLY A 33 -12.42 19.61 7.86
CA GLY A 33 -12.01 18.95 9.10
C GLY A 33 -11.70 17.46 9.05
N ARG A 34 -11.80 16.77 7.90
CA ARG A 34 -11.71 15.28 7.88
C ARG A 34 -11.06 14.72 6.62
N THR A 35 -9.79 15.02 6.40
CA THR A 35 -8.91 14.32 5.45
C THR A 35 -8.32 13.02 6.04
N HIS A 36 -8.48 12.78 7.35
CA HIS A 36 -7.97 11.57 8.01
C HIS A 36 -8.78 10.29 7.74
N ALA A 37 -9.93 10.36 7.06
CA ALA A 37 -10.79 9.20 6.84
C ALA A 37 -10.34 8.31 5.66
N VAL A 38 -9.53 8.82 4.72
CA VAL A 38 -9.03 8.05 3.57
C VAL A 38 -7.75 7.28 3.88
N LEU A 39 -6.96 7.76 4.85
CA LEU A 39 -5.77 7.04 5.34
C LEU A 39 -6.12 5.75 6.09
N GLY A 40 -7.29 5.69 6.75
CA GLY A 40 -7.70 4.52 7.53
C GLY A 40 -8.01 3.29 6.66
N GLU A 41 -8.53 3.49 5.46
CA GLU A 41 -8.95 2.39 4.58
C GLU A 41 -7.78 1.82 3.77
N MET A 42 -6.81 2.65 3.36
CA MET A 42 -5.54 2.17 2.82
C MET A 42 -4.74 1.37 3.86
N GLN A 43 -4.78 1.78 5.13
CA GLN A 43 -4.12 1.04 6.20
C GLN A 43 -4.83 -0.30 6.47
N THR A 44 -6.16 -0.33 6.39
CA THR A 44 -6.95 -1.57 6.55
C THR A 44 -6.76 -2.53 5.38
N SER A 45 -6.76 -2.06 4.12
CA SER A 45 -6.44 -2.89 2.95
C SER A 45 -4.98 -3.34 2.91
N LEU A 46 -4.04 -2.53 3.42
CA LEU A 46 -2.65 -2.97 3.61
C LEU A 46 -2.57 -4.05 4.70
N LEU A 47 -3.34 -3.97 5.78
CA LEU A 47 -3.37 -4.99 6.83
C LEU A 47 -3.99 -6.31 6.34
N GLU A 48 -5.09 -6.25 5.58
CA GLU A 48 -5.72 -7.43 4.95
C GLU A 48 -4.82 -8.06 3.88
N ALA A 49 -4.14 -7.25 3.05
CA ALA A 49 -3.22 -7.75 2.03
C ALA A 49 -1.89 -8.27 2.62
N VAL A 50 -1.45 -7.74 3.76
CA VAL A 50 -0.33 -8.28 4.52
C VAL A 50 -0.70 -9.66 5.07
N ASP A 51 -1.89 -9.84 5.65
CA ASP A 51 -2.31 -11.15 6.17
C ASP A 51 -2.45 -12.23 5.09
N ASP A 52 -2.88 -11.89 3.86
CA ASP A 52 -3.06 -12.86 2.77
C ASP A 52 -1.82 -13.09 1.89
N ASN A 53 -0.84 -12.18 1.87
CA ASN A 53 0.34 -12.24 0.96
C ASN A 53 1.69 -12.04 1.67
N ILE A 54 1.77 -12.22 2.99
CA ILE A 54 3.04 -12.24 3.74
C ILE A 54 4.10 -13.15 3.07
N ASP A 55 3.66 -14.19 2.35
CA ASP A 55 4.53 -15.15 1.68
C ASP A 55 5.01 -14.76 0.26
N ASP A 56 4.42 -13.73 -0.39
CA ASP A 56 4.83 -13.30 -1.75
C ASP A 56 5.23 -11.81 -1.86
N PRO A 57 6.54 -11.50 -1.70
CA PRO A 57 7.08 -10.15 -1.87
C PRO A 57 6.93 -9.57 -3.29
N ALA A 58 6.68 -10.39 -4.32
CA ALA A 58 6.42 -9.91 -5.68
C ALA A 58 4.99 -9.41 -5.85
N ALA A 59 4.01 -10.05 -5.20
CA ALA A 59 2.61 -9.65 -5.22
C ALA A 59 2.41 -8.25 -4.58
N LEU A 60 3.03 -8.03 -3.41
CA LEU A 60 2.98 -6.72 -2.73
C LEU A 60 3.54 -5.58 -3.60
N ARG A 61 4.60 -5.84 -4.38
CA ARG A 61 5.14 -4.84 -5.33
C ARG A 61 4.20 -4.56 -6.49
N ALA A 62 3.56 -5.60 -7.01
CA ALA A 62 2.60 -5.45 -8.10
C ALA A 62 1.43 -4.57 -7.66
N GLN A 63 0.92 -4.77 -6.43
CA GLN A 63 -0.16 -3.96 -5.87
C GLN A 63 0.24 -2.50 -5.63
N ILE A 64 1.43 -2.24 -5.05
CA ILE A 64 1.94 -0.88 -4.87
C ILE A 64 2.06 -0.15 -6.22
N ARG A 65 2.52 -0.84 -7.26
CA ARG A 65 2.60 -0.29 -8.62
C ARG A 65 1.22 -0.06 -9.24
N GLU A 66 0.24 -0.90 -8.94
CA GLU A 66 -1.11 -0.72 -9.44
C GLU A 66 -1.75 0.53 -8.84
N MET A 67 -1.64 0.70 -7.52
CA MET A 67 -2.09 1.93 -6.83
C MET A 67 -1.38 3.19 -7.36
N GLU A 68 -0.09 3.10 -7.72
CA GLU A 68 0.64 4.24 -8.28
C GLU A 68 0.04 4.73 -9.61
N LYS A 69 -0.54 3.85 -10.43
CA LYS A 69 -1.07 4.21 -11.76
C LYS A 69 -2.29 5.12 -11.69
N GLU A 70 -3.06 5.07 -10.61
CA GLU A 70 -4.25 5.88 -10.46
C GLU A 70 -3.94 7.37 -10.34
N TYR A 71 -2.80 7.74 -9.74
CA TYR A 71 -2.42 9.14 -9.55
C TYR A 71 -2.21 9.90 -10.87
N PRO A 72 -1.38 9.42 -11.82
CA PRO A 72 -1.23 10.05 -13.13
C PRO A 72 -2.55 10.27 -13.87
N GLU A 73 -3.46 9.29 -13.82
CA GLU A 73 -4.76 9.38 -14.48
C GLU A 73 -5.65 10.45 -13.83
N ARG A 74 -5.78 10.42 -12.50
CA ARG A 74 -6.53 11.42 -11.73
C ARG A 74 -5.97 12.83 -11.93
N ILE A 75 -4.64 12.98 -11.91
CA ILE A 75 -3.95 14.27 -12.17
C ILE A 75 -4.25 14.76 -13.59
N ALA A 76 -4.19 13.87 -14.59
CA ALA A 76 -4.50 14.24 -15.98
C ALA A 76 -5.95 14.69 -16.14
N GLN A 77 -6.89 14.02 -15.48
CA GLN A 77 -8.29 14.39 -15.46
C GLN A 77 -8.51 15.77 -14.84
N VAL A 78 -7.98 16.02 -13.63
CA VAL A 78 -8.10 17.33 -12.97
C VAL A 78 -7.48 18.45 -13.80
N ARG A 79 -6.35 18.20 -14.47
CA ARG A 79 -5.73 19.17 -15.40
C ARG A 79 -6.59 19.43 -16.63
N SER A 80 -7.26 18.42 -17.17
CA SER A 80 -8.20 18.57 -18.28
C SER A 80 -9.40 19.43 -17.87
N ASP A 81 -10.01 19.11 -16.72
CA ASP A 81 -11.15 19.87 -16.17
C ASP A 81 -10.75 21.33 -15.90
N LEU A 82 -9.54 21.56 -15.37
CA LEU A 82 -9.00 22.90 -15.15
C LEU A 82 -8.88 23.69 -16.45
N ALA A 83 -8.37 23.06 -17.53
CA ALA A 83 -8.25 23.70 -18.83
C ALA A 83 -9.62 24.03 -19.44
N GLU A 84 -10.62 23.16 -19.25
CA GLU A 84 -12.00 23.40 -19.68
C GLU A 84 -12.60 24.61 -18.95
N VAL A 85 -12.50 24.64 -17.61
CA VAL A 85 -12.99 25.76 -16.78
C VAL A 85 -12.30 27.08 -17.19
N GLN A 86 -10.99 27.07 -17.42
CA GLN A 86 -10.25 28.26 -17.88
C GLN A 86 -10.74 28.75 -19.26
N SER A 87 -11.05 27.83 -20.17
CA SER A 87 -11.63 28.17 -21.47
C SER A 87 -13.03 28.80 -21.34
N GLU A 88 -13.87 28.26 -20.47
CA GLU A 88 -15.20 28.83 -20.18
C GLU A 88 -15.12 30.21 -19.54
N ILE A 89 -14.23 30.42 -18.57
CA ILE A 89 -13.96 31.74 -17.97
C ILE A 89 -13.57 32.74 -19.07
N ALA A 90 -12.66 32.36 -19.97
CA ALA A 90 -12.24 33.24 -21.06
C ALA A 90 -13.39 33.54 -22.04
N ALA A 91 -14.34 32.62 -22.22
CA ALA A 91 -15.54 32.87 -23.02
C ALA A 91 -16.49 33.86 -22.35
N LEU A 92 -16.71 33.73 -21.04
CA LEU A 92 -17.50 34.67 -20.25
C LEU A 92 -16.86 36.06 -20.19
N ASP A 93 -15.53 36.15 -20.08
CA ASP A 93 -14.81 37.44 -20.14
C ASP A 93 -15.08 38.18 -21.46
N ARG A 94 -15.05 37.45 -22.59
CA ARG A 94 -15.41 38.02 -23.90
C ARG A 94 -16.87 38.45 -23.93
N GLU A 95 -17.77 37.67 -23.37
CA GLU A 95 -19.20 37.99 -23.32
C GLU A 95 -19.51 39.23 -22.48
N VAL A 96 -18.85 39.38 -21.32
CA VAL A 96 -18.91 40.58 -20.49
C VAL A 96 -18.42 41.79 -21.28
N ALA A 97 -17.24 41.70 -21.88
CA ALA A 97 -16.65 42.81 -22.65
C ALA A 97 -17.52 43.25 -23.83
N VAL A 98 -18.07 42.30 -24.59
CA VAL A 98 -19.01 42.60 -25.69
C VAL A 98 -20.27 43.27 -25.17
N SER A 99 -20.84 42.73 -24.08
CA SER A 99 -22.09 43.25 -23.52
C SER A 99 -21.92 44.67 -22.94
N GLU A 100 -20.83 44.92 -22.23
CA GLU A 100 -20.46 46.26 -21.76
C GLU A 100 -20.25 47.24 -22.90
N ARG A 101 -19.61 46.79 -24.00
CA ARG A 101 -19.41 47.63 -25.18
C ARG A 101 -20.74 48.01 -25.83
N VAL A 102 -21.68 47.08 -25.92
CA VAL A 102 -23.04 47.37 -26.42
C VAL A 102 -23.77 48.35 -25.51
N VAL A 103 -23.66 48.21 -24.18
CA VAL A 103 -24.24 49.16 -23.23
C VAL A 103 -23.67 50.55 -23.43
N ALA A 104 -22.35 50.70 -23.56
CA ALA A 104 -21.70 51.99 -23.77
C ALA A 104 -22.14 52.67 -25.09
N LEU A 105 -22.26 51.91 -26.18
CA LEU A 105 -22.78 52.43 -27.45
C LEU A 105 -24.26 52.83 -27.34
N ALA A 106 -25.07 52.02 -26.66
CA ALA A 106 -26.47 52.32 -26.44
C ALA A 106 -26.64 53.57 -25.56
N ASP A 107 -25.84 53.76 -24.52
CA ASP A 107 -25.86 54.97 -23.68
C ASP A 107 -25.52 56.22 -24.52
N GLN A 108 -24.49 56.14 -25.39
CA GLN A 108 -24.15 57.23 -26.31
C GLN A 108 -25.30 57.57 -27.28
N ASP A 109 -25.98 56.56 -27.84
CA ASP A 109 -27.12 56.77 -28.73
C ASP A 109 -28.32 57.35 -27.98
N LEU A 110 -28.55 56.94 -26.73
CA LEU A 110 -29.62 57.46 -25.89
C LEU A 110 -29.42 58.93 -25.57
N ASP A 111 -28.20 59.36 -25.24
CA ASP A 111 -27.89 60.76 -24.95
C ASP A 111 -28.16 61.62 -26.19
N ARG A 112 -27.62 61.23 -27.35
CA ARG A 112 -27.83 61.94 -28.62
C ARG A 112 -29.31 62.05 -28.99
N LEU A 113 -30.07 60.96 -28.88
CA LEU A 113 -31.50 60.96 -29.20
C LEU A 113 -32.32 61.80 -28.21
N GLN A 114 -31.94 61.84 -26.93
CA GLN A 114 -32.61 62.65 -25.92
C GLN A 114 -32.36 64.14 -26.16
N ASP A 115 -31.11 64.54 -26.41
CA ASP A 115 -30.73 65.92 -26.68
C ASP A 115 -31.44 66.47 -27.93
N GLN A 116 -31.41 65.71 -29.03
CA GLN A 116 -32.06 66.10 -30.28
C GLN A 116 -33.59 66.16 -30.15
N LEU A 117 -34.20 65.30 -29.32
CA LEU A 117 -35.63 65.34 -29.09
C LEU A 117 -36.03 66.52 -28.18
N ALA A 118 -35.20 66.87 -27.20
CA ALA A 118 -35.41 68.02 -26.32
C ALA A 118 -35.36 69.35 -27.10
N MET A 119 -34.43 69.48 -28.05
CA MET A 119 -34.32 70.65 -28.96
C MET A 119 -35.55 70.85 -29.88
N GLN A 120 -36.47 69.88 -29.95
CA GLN A 120 -37.69 69.96 -30.76
C GLN A 120 -38.95 70.31 -29.97
N LEU A 121 -38.89 70.39 -28.63
CA LEU A 121 -39.98 70.98 -27.87
C LEU A 121 -39.88 72.51 -27.98
N PRO A 122 -40.94 73.20 -28.42
CA PRO A 122 -40.92 74.66 -28.47
C PRO A 122 -40.95 75.21 -27.04
N GLU A 123 -40.02 76.12 -26.71
CA GLU A 123 -40.26 77.05 -25.61
C GLU A 123 -41.45 77.96 -25.99
N ASP A 124 -42.33 78.18 -25.02
CA ASP A 124 -43.62 78.84 -25.19
C ASP A 124 -43.58 80.07 -26.10
N GLY A 125 -44.36 80.04 -27.19
CA GLY A 125 -44.85 81.26 -27.86
C GLY A 125 -44.43 81.51 -29.31
N ALA A 126 -43.47 80.80 -29.91
CA ALA A 126 -43.02 81.10 -31.27
C ALA A 126 -43.45 80.04 -32.30
N ARG A 127 -44.44 80.44 -33.12
CA ARG A 127 -44.81 79.96 -34.47
C ARG A 127 -43.92 78.87 -35.09
N LEU A 128 -44.55 77.75 -35.46
CA LEU A 128 -44.24 76.89 -36.61
C LEU A 128 -42.74 76.64 -36.85
N VAL A 129 -42.02 76.16 -35.84
CA VAL A 129 -40.65 75.68 -36.06
C VAL A 129 -40.74 74.31 -36.74
N ALA A 130 -40.03 74.18 -37.86
CA ALA A 130 -39.98 73.01 -38.72
C ALA A 130 -39.99 71.72 -37.91
N ARG A 131 -40.84 70.77 -38.31
CA ARG A 131 -40.90 69.41 -37.79
C ARG A 131 -39.52 68.77 -37.97
N GLY A 132 -38.64 68.99 -36.99
CA GLY A 132 -37.22 68.78 -37.14
C GLY A 132 -36.95 67.32 -37.43
N VAL A 133 -36.10 67.06 -38.41
CA VAL A 133 -35.63 65.73 -38.70
C VAL A 133 -34.50 65.43 -37.72
N ILE A 134 -34.63 64.35 -36.96
CA ILE A 134 -33.61 63.89 -36.00
C ILE A 134 -32.63 63.00 -36.77
N THR A 135 -31.33 63.28 -36.69
CA THR A 135 -30.30 62.51 -37.39
C THR A 135 -29.45 61.70 -36.41
N LEU A 136 -29.48 60.37 -36.55
CA LEU A 136 -28.62 59.43 -35.82
C LEU A 136 -27.90 58.53 -36.82
N ASP A 137 -26.57 58.47 -36.75
CA ASP A 137 -25.72 57.62 -37.61
C ASP A 137 -26.04 57.72 -39.12
N GLY A 138 -26.33 58.93 -39.60
CA GLY A 138 -26.67 59.19 -41.01
C GLY A 138 -28.12 58.86 -41.40
N HIS A 139 -28.93 58.35 -40.47
CA HIS A 139 -30.35 58.10 -40.68
C HIS A 139 -31.22 59.22 -40.11
N THR A 140 -32.21 59.63 -40.91
CA THR A 140 -33.17 60.67 -40.56
C THR A 140 -34.46 60.07 -40.01
N TYR A 141 -34.85 60.50 -38.81
CA TYR A 141 -36.06 60.06 -38.12
C TYR A 141 -37.04 61.22 -37.95
N THR A 142 -38.33 60.92 -38.10
CA THR A 142 -39.38 61.83 -37.61
C THR A 142 -39.42 61.79 -36.08
N PRO A 143 -39.92 62.83 -35.40
CA PRO A 143 -39.91 62.90 -33.94
C PRO A 143 -40.62 61.69 -33.29
N ALA A 144 -41.72 61.22 -33.91
CA ALA A 144 -42.43 60.03 -33.46
C ALA A 144 -41.62 58.74 -33.63
N ARG A 145 -40.92 58.58 -34.76
CA ARG A 145 -40.05 57.41 -35.00
C ARG A 145 -38.82 57.44 -34.10
N ALA A 146 -38.27 58.62 -33.78
CA ALA A 146 -37.16 58.77 -32.86
C ALA A 146 -37.53 58.30 -31.44
N LYS A 147 -38.74 58.59 -30.95
CA LYS A 147 -39.24 58.06 -29.67
C LYS A 147 -39.31 56.53 -29.65
N VAL A 148 -39.78 55.91 -30.74
CA VAL A 148 -39.79 54.45 -30.89
C VAL A 148 -38.36 53.90 -30.86
N ARG A 149 -37.44 54.53 -31.61
CA ARG A 149 -36.03 54.13 -31.62
C ARG A 149 -35.38 54.27 -30.24
N LEU A 150 -35.65 55.34 -29.51
CA LEU A 150 -35.16 55.56 -28.16
C LEU A 150 -35.62 54.44 -27.20
N ASN A 151 -36.88 54.02 -27.28
CA ASN A 151 -37.37 52.89 -26.48
C ASN A 151 -36.69 51.57 -26.87
N GLN A 152 -36.43 51.33 -28.16
CA GLN A 152 -35.69 50.16 -28.63
C GLN A 152 -34.26 50.15 -28.08
N VAL A 153 -33.54 51.27 -28.18
CA VAL A 153 -32.17 51.38 -27.65
C VAL A 153 -32.15 51.18 -26.14
N ARG A 154 -33.12 51.75 -25.39
CA ARG A 154 -33.25 51.49 -23.94
C ARG A 154 -33.45 50.01 -23.63
N ALA A 155 -34.33 49.32 -24.38
CA ALA A 155 -34.55 47.90 -24.20
C ALA A 155 -33.29 47.07 -24.47
N THR A 156 -32.56 47.38 -25.55
CA THR A 156 -31.27 46.76 -25.86
C THR A 156 -30.25 47.00 -24.74
N ARG A 157 -30.13 48.24 -24.26
CA ARG A 157 -29.23 48.62 -23.18
C ARG A 157 -29.49 47.81 -21.90
N ILE A 158 -30.76 47.71 -21.49
CA ILE A 158 -31.15 46.92 -20.31
C ILE A 158 -30.84 45.43 -20.51
N ALA A 159 -31.18 44.87 -21.68
CA ALA A 159 -30.94 43.46 -21.96
C ALA A 159 -29.45 43.09 -21.88
N TYR A 160 -28.57 43.91 -22.48
CA TYR A 160 -27.13 43.68 -22.42
C TYR A 160 -26.51 44.01 -21.06
N ALA A 161 -27.06 44.97 -20.31
CA ALA A 161 -26.63 45.22 -18.93
C ALA A 161 -26.93 44.00 -18.03
N ASN A 162 -28.12 43.41 -18.15
CA ASN A 162 -28.47 42.19 -17.42
C ASN A 162 -27.58 41.02 -17.84
N ARG A 163 -27.39 40.82 -19.16
CA ARG A 163 -26.50 39.78 -19.69
C ARG A 163 -25.06 39.91 -19.17
N ALA A 164 -24.52 41.13 -19.09
CA ALA A 164 -23.21 41.37 -18.51
C ALA A 164 -23.18 41.03 -17.02
N ALA A 165 -24.23 41.36 -16.27
CA ALA A 165 -24.32 41.03 -14.85
C ALA A 165 -24.37 39.51 -14.62
N ASP A 166 -25.18 38.79 -15.40
CA ASP A 166 -25.30 37.33 -15.34
C ASP A 166 -23.95 36.66 -15.68
N ALA A 167 -23.30 37.09 -16.77
CA ALA A 167 -21.99 36.55 -17.17
C ALA A 167 -20.91 36.82 -16.12
N ARG A 168 -20.92 37.98 -15.44
CA ARG A 168 -20.00 38.25 -14.32
C ARG A 168 -20.26 37.35 -13.12
N HIS A 169 -21.53 37.08 -12.82
CA HIS A 169 -21.92 36.16 -11.75
C HIS A 169 -21.41 34.75 -12.02
N ASP A 170 -21.68 34.21 -13.21
CA ASP A 170 -21.28 32.86 -13.60
C ASP A 170 -19.76 32.72 -13.66
N ARG A 171 -19.07 33.75 -14.17
CA ARG A 171 -17.60 33.83 -14.13
C ARG A 171 -17.08 33.75 -12.70
N GLY A 172 -17.73 34.45 -11.76
CA GLY A 172 -17.36 34.40 -10.34
C GLY A 172 -17.49 33.00 -9.73
N TYR A 173 -18.47 32.21 -10.18
CA TYR A 173 -18.60 30.80 -9.78
C TYR A 173 -17.47 29.94 -10.35
N LEU A 174 -17.19 30.08 -11.65
CA LEU A 174 -16.13 29.31 -12.32
C LEU A 174 -14.73 29.63 -11.80
N VAL A 175 -14.43 30.88 -11.46
CA VAL A 175 -13.15 31.25 -10.83
C VAL A 175 -12.97 30.52 -9.49
N LYS A 176 -14.00 30.43 -8.66
CA LYS A 176 -13.94 29.65 -7.41
C LYS A 176 -13.80 28.15 -7.66
N GLN A 177 -14.34 27.65 -8.78
CA GLN A 177 -14.15 26.24 -9.16
C GLN A 177 -12.73 25.98 -9.65
N GLN A 178 -12.15 26.91 -10.41
CA GLN A 178 -10.75 26.87 -10.83
C GLN A 178 -9.82 26.80 -9.61
N GLU A 179 -10.01 27.68 -8.62
CA GLU A 179 -9.22 27.68 -7.37
C GLU A 179 -9.31 26.31 -6.65
N ARG A 180 -10.51 25.72 -6.56
CA ARG A 180 -10.68 24.39 -5.96
C ARG A 180 -9.96 23.27 -6.73
N LEU A 181 -9.96 23.33 -8.07
CA LEU A 181 -9.27 22.35 -8.91
C LEU A 181 -7.75 22.51 -8.82
N GLU A 182 -7.25 23.73 -8.76
CA GLU A 182 -5.83 24.03 -8.53
C GLU A 182 -5.36 23.51 -7.17
N ASP A 183 -6.14 23.76 -6.11
CA ASP A 183 -5.87 23.22 -4.76
C ASP A 183 -5.88 21.68 -4.75
N LEU A 184 -6.83 21.06 -5.45
CA LEU A 184 -6.92 19.61 -5.57
C LEU A 184 -5.70 19.05 -6.32
N LEU A 185 -5.28 19.71 -7.39
CA LEU A 185 -4.12 19.30 -8.18
C LEU A 185 -2.85 19.33 -7.33
N VAL A 186 -2.63 20.40 -6.58
CA VAL A 186 -1.48 20.52 -5.66
C VAL A 186 -1.48 19.40 -4.62
N LYS A 187 -2.66 19.07 -4.05
CA LYS A 187 -2.79 17.96 -3.10
C LYS A 187 -2.47 16.61 -3.73
N LEU A 188 -3.03 16.31 -4.90
CA LEU A 188 -2.77 15.05 -5.61
C LEU A 188 -1.29 14.89 -6.00
N GLU A 189 -0.63 15.97 -6.40
CA GLU A 189 0.80 15.96 -6.71
C GLU A 189 1.66 15.72 -5.47
N ALA A 190 1.32 16.36 -4.35
CA ALA A 190 1.98 16.14 -3.06
C ALA A 190 1.78 14.70 -2.56
N GLU A 191 0.53 14.21 -2.57
CA GLU A 191 0.16 12.85 -2.20
C GLU A 191 0.91 11.82 -3.06
N ARG A 192 0.99 12.03 -4.38
CA ARG A 192 1.76 11.15 -5.27
C ARG A 192 3.24 11.12 -4.90
N SER A 193 3.85 12.27 -4.62
CA SER A 193 5.26 12.35 -4.23
C SER A 193 5.52 11.62 -2.90
N GLU A 194 4.61 11.78 -1.94
CA GLU A 194 4.67 11.08 -0.66
C GLU A 194 4.50 9.57 -0.86
N PHE A 195 3.48 9.14 -1.60
CA PHE A 195 3.23 7.74 -1.94
C PHE A 195 4.44 7.10 -2.60
N GLN A 196 5.07 7.77 -3.57
CA GLN A 196 6.29 7.27 -4.23
C GLN A 196 7.45 7.07 -3.25
N THR A 197 7.61 7.99 -2.29
CA THR A 197 8.64 7.87 -1.25
C THR A 197 8.37 6.68 -0.33
N GLN A 198 7.11 6.52 0.10
CA GLN A 198 6.68 5.41 0.94
C GLN A 198 6.79 4.06 0.20
N ALA A 199 6.37 4.00 -1.07
CA ALA A 199 6.49 2.83 -1.94
C ALA A 199 7.94 2.37 -2.11
N LEU A 200 8.89 3.30 -2.27
CA LEU A 200 10.33 2.98 -2.31
C LEU A 200 10.86 2.46 -0.96
N ALA A 201 10.37 3.02 0.15
CA ALA A 201 10.73 2.53 1.48
C ALA A 201 10.19 1.11 1.72
N LEU A 202 8.92 0.86 1.42
CA LEU A 202 8.28 -0.45 1.48
C LEU A 202 8.96 -1.46 0.56
N GLY A 203 9.31 -1.07 -0.68
CA GLY A 203 10.04 -1.93 -1.61
C GLY A 203 11.38 -2.43 -1.04
N ARG A 204 12.13 -1.56 -0.37
CA ARG A 204 13.39 -1.93 0.31
C ARG A 204 13.16 -2.84 1.53
N GLN A 205 12.07 -2.64 2.28
CA GLN A 205 11.70 -3.50 3.40
C GLN A 205 11.32 -4.90 2.90
N ILE A 206 10.49 -4.99 1.87
CA ILE A 206 10.11 -6.23 1.19
C ILE A 206 11.36 -6.98 0.71
N ASP A 207 12.33 -6.27 0.12
CA ASP A 207 13.63 -6.85 -0.27
C ASP A 207 14.41 -7.44 0.92
N SER A 208 14.36 -6.80 2.08
CA SER A 208 15.04 -7.31 3.29
C SER A 208 14.38 -8.58 3.82
N ILE A 209 13.04 -8.64 3.81
CA ILE A 209 12.26 -9.80 4.22
C ILE A 209 12.55 -10.98 3.30
N ALA A 210 12.44 -10.77 1.98
CA ALA A 210 12.72 -11.81 0.99
C ALA A 210 14.16 -12.36 1.07
N ARG A 211 15.14 -11.53 1.46
CA ARG A 211 16.52 -11.98 1.72
C ARG A 211 16.61 -12.79 3.02
N ASN A 212 15.95 -12.34 4.08
CA ASN A 212 15.93 -13.04 5.36
C ASN A 212 15.29 -14.43 5.22
N ASP A 213 14.20 -14.58 4.47
CA ASP A 213 13.56 -15.88 4.23
C ASP A 213 14.49 -16.86 3.50
N ARG A 214 15.23 -16.39 2.49
CA ARG A 214 16.24 -17.21 1.81
C ARG A 214 17.36 -17.65 2.74
N LEU A 215 17.78 -16.77 3.66
CA LEU A 215 18.77 -17.07 4.69
C LEU A 215 18.25 -18.13 5.66
N ILE A 216 17.01 -18.00 6.12
CA ILE A 216 16.34 -18.98 6.99
C ILE A 216 16.28 -20.34 6.29
N GLN A 217 15.86 -20.39 5.01
CA GLN A 217 15.82 -21.63 4.24
C GLN A 217 17.21 -22.26 4.07
N LEU A 218 18.25 -21.46 3.85
CA LEU A 218 19.64 -21.93 3.78
C LEU A 218 20.12 -22.50 5.12
N LEU A 219 19.81 -21.83 6.23
CA LEU A 219 20.14 -22.29 7.58
C LEU A 219 19.40 -23.58 7.94
N ASP A 220 18.11 -23.69 7.58
CA ASP A 220 17.33 -24.91 7.80
C ASP A 220 17.89 -26.10 7.01
N ARG A 221 18.20 -25.90 5.71
CA ARG A 221 18.89 -26.93 4.91
C ARG A 221 20.23 -27.34 5.53
N ARG A 222 21.02 -26.36 5.99
CA ARG A 222 22.31 -26.63 6.65
C ARG A 222 22.14 -27.42 7.95
N ASN A 223 21.16 -27.07 8.79
CA ASN A 223 20.85 -27.82 10.01
C ASN A 223 20.46 -29.26 9.69
N ARG A 224 19.60 -29.49 8.70
CA ARG A 224 19.25 -30.86 8.26
C ARG A 224 20.48 -31.65 7.81
N THR A 225 21.36 -31.04 7.02
CA THR A 225 22.61 -31.69 6.62
C THR A 225 23.52 -31.97 7.82
N ILE A 226 23.62 -31.07 8.79
CA ILE A 226 24.37 -31.30 10.03
C ILE A 226 23.76 -32.46 10.83
N ASP A 227 22.44 -32.49 10.97
CA ASP A 227 21.73 -33.56 11.68
C ASP A 227 21.94 -34.92 11.01
N GLU A 228 21.84 -34.97 9.67
CA GLU A 228 22.14 -36.15 8.86
C GLU A 228 23.59 -36.60 9.03
N CYS A 229 24.57 -35.70 8.89
CA CYS A 229 25.98 -36.02 9.10
C CYS A 229 26.27 -36.46 10.55
N SER A 230 25.63 -35.84 11.56
CA SER A 230 25.81 -36.22 12.96
C SER A 230 25.32 -37.64 13.25
N ARG A 231 24.25 -38.09 12.58
CA ARG A 231 23.77 -39.47 12.65
C ARG A 231 24.79 -40.46 12.11
N TYR A 232 25.55 -40.09 11.08
CA TYR A 232 26.59 -40.94 10.51
C TYR A 232 27.93 -40.88 11.27
N ASP A 233 28.30 -39.74 11.85
CA ASP A 233 29.48 -39.61 12.75
C ASP A 233 29.26 -40.32 14.10
N SER A 234 28.01 -40.55 14.51
CA SER A 234 27.68 -41.25 15.76
C SER A 234 27.92 -42.78 15.74
N VAL A 235 28.37 -43.35 14.61
CA VAL A 235 28.98 -44.69 14.56
C VAL A 235 30.50 -44.54 14.33
N SER A 236 31.14 -43.77 15.20
CA SER A 236 32.59 -43.61 15.22
C SER A 236 33.29 -44.96 15.40
N ILE A 237 34.40 -45.14 14.66
CA ILE A 237 35.28 -46.32 14.77
C ILE A 237 35.65 -46.60 16.23
N ASP A 238 35.81 -45.58 17.08
CA ASP A 238 36.11 -45.76 18.52
C ASP A 238 35.01 -46.54 19.26
N GLN A 239 33.73 -46.39 18.87
CA GLN A 239 32.65 -47.21 19.45
C GLN A 239 32.72 -48.66 18.98
N ILE A 240 33.13 -48.89 17.72
CA ILE A 240 33.37 -50.25 17.19
C ILE A 240 34.61 -50.87 17.87
N THR A 241 35.68 -50.10 18.09
CA THR A 241 36.89 -50.53 18.81
C THR A 241 36.58 -50.80 20.29
N GLY A 242 35.73 -49.99 20.91
CA GLY A 242 35.23 -50.22 22.27
C GLY A 242 34.40 -51.50 22.38
N ARG A 243 33.50 -51.77 21.43
CA ARG A 243 32.76 -53.04 21.37
C ARG A 243 33.69 -54.24 21.11
N LEU A 244 34.69 -54.10 20.25
CA LEU A 244 35.69 -55.14 20.01
C LEU A 244 36.53 -55.43 21.27
N ALA A 245 36.96 -54.39 21.99
CA ALA A 245 37.68 -54.52 23.25
C ALA A 245 36.81 -55.19 24.34
N GLN A 246 35.52 -54.85 24.39
CA GLN A 246 34.57 -55.46 25.32
C GLN A 246 34.34 -56.95 24.98
N VAL A 247 34.20 -57.30 23.70
CA VAL A 247 34.07 -58.70 23.26
C VAL A 247 35.35 -59.48 23.56
N LYS A 248 36.52 -58.91 23.31
CA LYS A 248 37.81 -59.53 23.62
C LYS A 248 37.98 -59.77 25.12
N SER A 249 37.70 -58.76 25.95
CA SER A 249 37.77 -58.89 27.41
C SER A 249 36.80 -59.95 27.95
N ARG A 250 35.61 -60.06 27.36
CA ARG A 250 34.66 -61.13 27.70
C ARG A 250 35.19 -62.52 27.33
N GLN A 251 35.80 -62.66 26.16
CA GLN A 251 36.40 -63.92 25.71
C GLN A 251 37.62 -64.31 26.56
N GLU A 252 38.46 -63.35 26.96
CA GLU A 252 39.60 -63.60 27.85
C GLU A 252 39.12 -64.07 29.24
N ALA A 253 38.08 -63.45 29.80
CA ALA A 253 37.51 -63.88 31.08
C ALA A 253 36.86 -65.29 30.99
N GLU A 254 36.25 -65.64 29.86
CA GLU A 254 35.66 -66.96 29.63
C GLU A 254 36.74 -68.04 29.45
N LEU A 255 37.86 -67.71 28.77
CA LEU A 255 39.03 -68.58 28.67
C LEU A 255 39.76 -68.74 30.01
N GLU A 256 39.84 -67.70 30.83
CA GLU A 256 40.40 -67.76 32.19
C GLU A 256 39.52 -68.62 33.10
N LEU A 257 38.20 -68.52 32.99
CA LEU A 257 37.27 -69.39 33.71
C LEU A 257 37.45 -70.86 33.31
N LEU A 258 37.53 -71.15 32.00
CA LEU A 258 37.77 -72.50 31.48
C LEU A 258 39.15 -73.06 31.91
N SER A 259 40.19 -72.22 31.90
CA SER A 259 41.52 -72.59 32.40
C SER A 259 41.55 -72.80 33.91
N SER A 260 40.75 -72.04 34.68
CA SER A 260 40.66 -72.18 36.13
C SER A 260 39.90 -73.43 36.55
N GLN A 261 38.93 -73.89 35.75
CA GLN A 261 38.24 -75.16 35.96
C GLN A 261 39.16 -76.36 35.77
N ASP A 262 40.10 -76.31 34.82
CA ASP A 262 41.12 -77.35 34.64
C ASP A 262 42.08 -77.41 35.85
N ASN A 263 42.47 -76.26 36.43
CA ASN A 263 43.39 -76.22 37.57
C ASN A 263 42.74 -76.56 38.93
N GLN A 264 41.42 -76.47 39.07
CA GLN A 264 40.74 -76.78 40.33
C GLN A 264 40.59 -78.30 40.57
N ALA A 265 40.67 -79.12 39.51
CA ALA A 265 40.61 -80.58 39.61
C ALA A 265 41.91 -81.21 40.17
N ASP A 266 43.09 -80.63 39.90
CA ASP A 266 44.38 -81.25 40.25
C ASP A 266 44.75 -81.14 41.75
N TYR A 267 44.31 -80.10 42.45
CA TYR A 267 44.61 -79.93 43.88
C TYR A 267 43.79 -80.86 44.77
N GLU A 268 42.56 -81.22 44.35
CA GLU A 268 41.70 -82.12 45.10
C GLU A 268 42.22 -83.57 45.07
N ASP A 269 42.77 -83.99 43.93
CA ASP A 269 43.41 -85.30 43.78
C ASP A 269 44.78 -85.38 44.49
N LEU A 270 45.57 -84.29 44.50
CA LEU A 270 46.81 -84.19 45.28
C LEU A 270 46.55 -84.28 46.79
N ALA A 271 45.51 -83.62 47.31
CA ALA A 271 45.14 -83.68 48.72
C ALA A 271 44.65 -85.09 49.12
N ARG A 272 43.94 -85.78 48.22
CA ARG A 272 43.46 -87.15 48.44
C ARG A 272 44.62 -88.16 48.50
N MET A 273 45.67 -87.97 47.71
CA MET A 273 46.91 -88.76 47.79
C MET A 273 47.69 -88.51 49.10
N GLN A 274 47.79 -87.26 49.55
CA GLN A 274 48.48 -86.92 50.80
C GLN A 274 47.80 -87.55 52.02
N LEU A 275 46.46 -87.48 52.10
CA LEU A 275 45.68 -88.12 53.17
C LEU A 275 45.76 -89.65 53.13
N ALA A 276 45.88 -90.25 51.93
CA ALA A 276 46.09 -91.69 51.81
C ALA A 276 47.49 -92.11 52.30
N THR A 277 48.49 -91.27 52.10
CA THR A 277 49.88 -91.51 52.53
C THR A 277 50.02 -91.37 54.05
N GLU A 278 49.42 -90.33 54.65
CA GLU A 278 49.40 -90.14 56.11
C GLU A 278 48.65 -91.29 56.83
N ASN A 279 47.55 -91.79 56.27
CA ASN A 279 46.83 -92.94 56.84
C ASN A 279 47.61 -94.27 56.74
N LEU A 280 48.49 -94.43 55.74
CA LEU A 280 49.36 -95.59 55.60
C LEU A 280 50.51 -95.56 56.62
N GLU A 281 51.07 -94.38 56.90
CA GLU A 281 52.14 -94.20 57.89
C GLU A 281 51.63 -94.43 59.33
N ALA A 282 50.41 -93.97 59.65
CA ALA A 282 49.78 -94.22 60.95
C ALA A 282 49.50 -95.71 61.23
N GLN A 283 49.36 -96.55 60.19
CA GLN A 283 49.19 -98.01 60.34
C GLN A 283 50.52 -98.76 60.49
N HIS A 284 51.65 -98.17 60.09
CA HIS A 284 52.97 -98.80 60.19
C HIS A 284 53.65 -98.62 61.56
N GLU A 285 53.40 -97.51 62.28
CA GLU A 285 53.94 -97.31 63.63
C GLU A 285 53.25 -98.15 64.72
N GLY A 286 52.01 -98.60 64.49
CA GLY A 286 51.29 -99.48 65.43
C GLY A 286 51.73 -100.95 65.41
N ASN A 287 52.43 -101.39 64.35
CA ASN A 287 52.70 -102.82 64.09
C ASN A 287 54.15 -103.25 64.35
N LEU A 288 55.03 -102.33 64.79
CA LEU A 288 56.46 -102.59 65.08
C LEU A 288 56.78 -102.68 66.60
N ALA A 289 55.78 -102.54 67.48
CA ALA A 289 55.97 -102.60 68.94
C ALA A 289 55.71 -103.99 69.57
N LEU A 290 55.41 -105.03 68.78
CA LEU A 290 55.01 -106.35 69.30
C LEU A 290 55.95 -107.53 68.99
N ASP A 291 57.10 -107.32 68.33
CA ASP A 291 57.94 -108.46 67.92
C ASP A 291 59.45 -108.21 68.03
N GLN A 292 59.97 -107.96 69.25
CA GLN A 292 61.29 -108.47 69.67
C GLN A 292 61.30 -108.79 71.17
N GLY A 293 61.17 -110.08 71.46
CA GLY A 293 61.29 -110.68 72.79
C GLY A 293 62.73 -110.69 73.33
N GLY A 294 62.83 -110.88 74.65
CA GLY A 294 64.09 -110.83 75.39
C GLY A 294 64.99 -112.06 75.31
N ARG A 295 66.18 -111.94 75.94
CA ARG A 295 66.91 -112.98 76.68
C ARG A 295 68.26 -112.46 77.24
N SER A 296 68.59 -112.90 78.47
CA SER A 296 69.93 -113.20 79.07
C SER A 296 70.97 -112.06 79.22
N ASP A 297 71.75 -111.86 80.29
CA ASP A 297 72.18 -112.65 81.47
C ASP A 297 72.81 -111.72 82.55
N LEU A 298 72.96 -112.28 83.78
CA LEU A 298 73.72 -111.83 84.98
C LEU A 298 72.99 -110.97 86.03
#